data_AF-A0A510V7A4-F1
#
_entry.id   AF-A0A510V7A4-F1
#
_cell.length_a   1.000
_cell.length_b   1.000
_cell.length_c   1.000
_cell.angle_alpha   90.00
_cell.angle_beta   90.00
_cell.angle_gamma   90.00
#
_symmetry.space_group_name_H-M   'P 1'
#
loop_
_entity.id
_entity.type
_entity.pdbx_description
1 polymer ?
#
loop_
_entity_poly.entity_id
_entity_poly.type
_entity_poly.pdbx_seq_one_letter_code
_entity_poly.pdbx_strand_id
1 'polypeptide(L)'
;MAPQRRALVVRGGWDGHAPEEAADLFVPFLREHDFDVVVEGSLEAYADPDLMAATDLVVQCWTMGDILADELRGLRTAVAAGTGFAGWHGGIVDSFRIATDYLQLVGAQFAAHPGGALVEHTIAITGDHPIVEGLHDFTLRSEQYWLLTDQLNDVLATTTITPGPDDPWHEPVTSPAVWTRRWGAGRVFVCAPGHLLADLEVPSVRTIIERGLLWASR
;
A
#
# COMPACT_ATOMS: atom_id res chain seq x y z
N MET A 1 -11.79 -29.23 -6.38
CA MET A 1 -10.73 -28.20 -6.24
C MET A 1 -11.44 -26.94 -5.80
N ALA A 2 -10.98 -26.28 -4.74
CA ALA A 2 -11.49 -24.94 -4.43
C ALA A 2 -11.21 -24.03 -5.64
N PRO A 3 -12.09 -23.07 -5.96
CA PRO A 3 -11.80 -22.10 -7.01
C PRO A 3 -10.46 -21.42 -6.71
N GLN A 4 -9.60 -21.31 -7.71
CA GLN A 4 -8.31 -20.61 -7.61
C GLN A 4 -8.60 -19.14 -7.33
N ARG A 5 -7.91 -18.55 -6.34
CA ARG A 5 -8.10 -17.13 -6.00
C ARG A 5 -7.57 -16.25 -7.12
N ARG A 6 -8.16 -15.09 -7.36
CA ARG A 6 -7.67 -14.14 -8.37
C ARG A 6 -7.04 -12.91 -7.72
N ALA A 7 -5.81 -12.60 -8.16
CA ALA A 7 -5.16 -11.33 -7.86
C ALA A 7 -5.10 -10.47 -9.12
N LEU A 8 -5.59 -9.23 -9.03
CA LEU A 8 -5.44 -8.20 -10.04
C LEU A 8 -4.32 -7.24 -9.60
N VAL A 9 -3.20 -7.26 -10.31
CA VAL A 9 -2.07 -6.34 -10.10
C VAL A 9 -2.23 -5.17 -11.06
N VAL A 10 -2.44 -3.97 -10.53
CA VAL A 10 -2.58 -2.73 -11.32
C VAL A 10 -1.35 -1.87 -11.11
N ARG A 11 -0.56 -1.71 -12.17
CA ARG A 11 0.76 -1.07 -12.10
C ARG A 11 0.89 0.07 -13.13
N GLY A 12 1.49 1.18 -12.71
CA GLY A 12 1.73 2.35 -13.56
C GLY A 12 2.03 3.60 -12.75
N GLY A 13 1.69 4.76 -13.31
CA GLY A 13 1.95 6.05 -12.65
C GLY A 13 3.40 6.52 -12.84
N TRP A 14 4.03 7.01 -11.78
CA TRP A 14 5.35 7.65 -11.87
C TRP A 14 6.52 6.66 -11.99
N ASP A 15 7.30 6.79 -13.08
CA ASP A 15 8.49 5.96 -13.37
C ASP A 15 9.55 5.95 -12.27
N GLY A 16 9.62 7.01 -11.44
CA GLY A 16 10.58 7.10 -10.33
C GLY A 16 10.40 6.01 -9.27
N HIS A 17 9.23 5.37 -9.19
CA HIS A 17 8.97 4.21 -8.33
C HIS A 17 9.07 2.86 -9.05
N ALA A 18 9.51 2.84 -10.32
CA ALA A 18 9.66 1.63 -11.13
C ALA A 18 8.44 0.67 -11.02
N PRO A 19 7.21 1.15 -11.32
CA PRO A 19 5.98 0.45 -10.95
C PRO A 19 5.87 -0.94 -11.59
N GLU A 20 6.43 -1.12 -12.79
CA GLU A 20 6.44 -2.41 -13.46
C GLU A 20 7.31 -3.42 -12.70
N GLU A 21 8.59 -3.08 -12.52
CA GLU A 21 9.56 -3.92 -11.83
C GLU A 21 9.17 -4.17 -10.37
N ALA A 22 8.68 -3.15 -9.67
CA ALA A 22 8.25 -3.24 -8.28
C ALA A 22 7.09 -4.22 -8.12
N ALA A 23 6.08 -4.14 -9.00
CA ALA A 23 4.96 -5.07 -8.98
C ALA A 23 5.40 -6.49 -9.34
N ASP A 24 6.28 -6.65 -10.32
CA ASP A 24 6.76 -7.95 -10.79
C ASP A 24 7.56 -8.72 -9.72
N LEU A 25 8.17 -8.04 -8.74
CA LEU A 25 8.83 -8.69 -7.60
C LEU A 25 7.88 -9.58 -6.76
N PHE A 26 6.58 -9.25 -6.74
CA PHE A 26 5.58 -9.96 -5.94
C PHE A 26 4.67 -10.89 -6.74
N VAL A 27 4.69 -10.82 -8.08
CA VAL A 27 3.90 -11.72 -8.95
C VAL A 27 4.27 -13.21 -8.74
N PRO A 28 5.55 -13.62 -8.67
CA PRO A 28 5.92 -15.01 -8.37
C PRO A 28 5.36 -15.48 -7.03
N PHE A 29 5.49 -14.64 -5.98
CA PHE A 29 4.96 -14.95 -4.65
C PHE A 29 3.44 -15.20 -4.68
N LEU A 30 2.67 -14.34 -5.36
CA LEU A 30 1.22 -14.55 -5.50
C LEU A 30 0.91 -15.89 -6.20
N ARG A 31 1.63 -16.23 -7.27
CA ARG A 31 1.45 -17.51 -7.98
C ARG A 31 1.79 -18.72 -7.11
N GLU A 32 2.87 -18.63 -6.34
CA GLU A 32 3.27 -19.66 -5.36
C GLU A 32 2.23 -19.86 -4.25
N HIS A 33 1.39 -18.84 -4.01
CA HIS A 33 0.27 -18.87 -3.06
C HIS A 33 -1.10 -19.08 -3.72
N ASP A 34 -1.12 -19.80 -4.85
CA ASP A 34 -2.33 -20.26 -5.56
C ASP A 34 -3.23 -19.14 -6.11
N PHE A 35 -2.67 -17.98 -6.43
CA PHE A 35 -3.39 -16.94 -7.17
C PHE A 35 -3.29 -17.13 -8.69
N ASP A 36 -4.42 -16.99 -9.38
CA ASP A 36 -4.50 -16.60 -10.80
C ASP A 36 -4.22 -15.10 -10.89
N VAL A 37 -3.05 -14.72 -11.44
CA VAL A 37 -2.57 -13.34 -11.44
C VAL A 37 -2.82 -12.68 -12.80
N VAL A 38 -3.65 -11.65 -12.80
CA VAL A 38 -3.87 -10.74 -13.92
C VAL A 38 -3.06 -9.47 -13.66
N VAL A 39 -2.30 -9.00 -14.66
CA VAL A 39 -1.48 -7.80 -14.55
C VAL A 39 -2.00 -6.78 -15.57
N GLU A 40 -2.36 -5.59 -15.09
CA GLU A 40 -2.92 -4.51 -15.89
C GLU A 40 -2.06 -3.24 -15.79
N GLY A 41 -1.80 -2.64 -16.95
CA GLY A 41 -1.11 -1.35 -17.08
C GLY A 41 -2.07 -0.15 -17.16
N SER A 42 -3.36 -0.37 -16.86
CA SER A 42 -4.43 0.62 -16.99
C SER A 42 -5.39 0.55 -15.81
N LEU A 43 -5.90 1.71 -15.39
CA LEU A 43 -6.92 1.83 -14.34
C LEU A 43 -8.32 1.42 -14.83
N GLU A 44 -8.52 1.30 -16.15
CA GLU A 44 -9.79 0.87 -16.76
C GLU A 44 -10.25 -0.51 -16.24
N ALA A 45 -9.31 -1.34 -15.78
CA ALA A 45 -9.61 -2.62 -15.12
C ALA A 45 -10.56 -2.48 -13.92
N TYR A 46 -10.49 -1.34 -13.21
CA TYR A 46 -11.40 -1.06 -12.10
C TYR A 46 -12.83 -0.77 -12.54
N ALA A 47 -13.03 -0.35 -13.79
CA ALA A 47 -14.36 -0.11 -14.36
C ALA A 47 -15.03 -1.38 -14.89
N ASP A 48 -14.30 -2.51 -15.00
CA ASP A 48 -14.88 -3.80 -15.40
C ASP A 48 -15.56 -4.50 -14.21
N PRO A 49 -16.90 -4.57 -14.17
CA PRO A 49 -17.62 -5.13 -13.03
C PRO A 49 -17.43 -6.64 -12.88
N ASP A 50 -17.24 -7.37 -13.97
CA ASP A 50 -17.09 -8.82 -13.94
C ASP A 50 -15.70 -9.20 -13.44
N LEU A 51 -14.66 -8.49 -13.92
CA LEU A 51 -13.30 -8.64 -13.42
C LEU A 51 -13.22 -8.31 -11.92
N MET A 52 -13.79 -7.17 -11.50
CA MET A 52 -13.72 -6.73 -10.12
C MET A 52 -14.52 -7.63 -9.18
N ALA A 53 -15.67 -8.16 -9.59
CA ALA A 53 -16.45 -9.12 -8.80
C ALA A 53 -15.71 -10.45 -8.61
N ALA A 54 -15.00 -10.91 -9.65
CA ALA A 54 -14.20 -12.12 -9.63
C ALA A 54 -12.86 -11.98 -8.89
N THR A 55 -12.42 -10.75 -8.58
CA THR A 55 -11.12 -10.47 -7.96
C THR A 55 -11.18 -10.63 -6.43
N ASP A 56 -10.26 -11.43 -5.89
CA ASP A 56 -10.11 -11.66 -4.44
C ASP A 56 -9.15 -10.66 -3.78
N LEU A 57 -8.15 -10.20 -4.54
CA LEU A 57 -7.14 -9.22 -4.14
C LEU A 57 -6.80 -8.28 -5.29
N VAL A 58 -6.87 -6.97 -5.05
CA VAL A 58 -6.23 -5.95 -5.88
C VAL A 58 -4.89 -5.57 -5.25
N VAL A 59 -3.82 -5.67 -6.04
CA VAL A 59 -2.48 -5.18 -5.69
C VAL A 59 -2.24 -3.88 -6.45
N GLN A 60 -2.22 -2.78 -5.72
CA GLN A 60 -2.09 -1.43 -6.23
C GLN A 60 -0.62 -0.99 -6.23
N CYS A 61 -0.10 -0.68 -7.42
CA CYS A 61 1.22 -0.12 -7.63
C CYS A 61 1.16 1.05 -8.64
N TRP A 62 0.45 2.11 -8.28
CA TRP A 62 0.26 3.28 -9.15
C TRP A 62 0.57 4.58 -8.41
N THR A 63 1.71 5.19 -8.68
CA THR A 63 2.11 6.43 -7.99
C THR A 63 1.61 7.66 -8.72
N MET A 64 1.05 8.64 -8.00
CA MET A 64 0.45 9.85 -8.57
C MET A 64 -0.64 9.50 -9.60
N GLY A 65 -0.85 10.35 -10.61
CA GLY A 65 -1.88 10.18 -11.63
C GLY A 65 -3.28 10.57 -11.18
N ASP A 66 -4.21 10.51 -12.13
CA ASP A 66 -5.63 10.73 -11.93
C ASP A 66 -6.39 9.41 -12.12
N ILE A 67 -7.53 9.28 -11.44
CA ILE A 67 -8.45 8.14 -11.58
C ILE A 67 -9.81 8.66 -12.03
N LEU A 68 -10.42 8.00 -13.01
CA LEU A 68 -11.74 8.36 -13.51
C LEU A 68 -12.84 7.96 -12.51
N ALA A 69 -13.99 8.63 -12.61
CA ALA A 69 -15.07 8.49 -11.63
C ALA A 69 -15.69 7.09 -11.62
N ASP A 70 -15.70 6.39 -12.75
CA ASP A 70 -16.15 5.01 -12.88
C ASP A 70 -15.13 3.99 -12.39
N GLU A 71 -13.85 4.17 -12.72
CA GLU A 71 -12.75 3.38 -12.16
C GLU A 71 -12.77 3.42 -10.62
N LEU A 72 -12.81 4.62 -10.04
CA LEU A 72 -12.85 4.80 -8.59
C LEU A 72 -14.10 4.16 -7.95
N ARG A 73 -15.25 4.30 -8.62
CA ARG A 73 -16.50 3.70 -8.13
C ARG A 73 -16.42 2.18 -8.16
N GLY A 74 -15.87 1.60 -9.23
CA GLY A 74 -15.72 0.16 -9.36
C GLY A 74 -14.77 -0.41 -8.31
N LEU A 75 -13.61 0.22 -8.10
CA LEU A 75 -12.67 -0.14 -7.03
C LEU A 75 -13.34 -0.10 -5.65
N ARG A 76 -13.96 1.03 -5.28
CA ARG A 76 -14.61 1.17 -3.96
C ARG A 76 -15.75 0.19 -3.76
N THR A 77 -16.52 -0.09 -4.81
CA THR A 77 -17.64 -1.04 -4.75
C THR A 77 -17.13 -2.46 -4.53
N ALA A 78 -16.11 -2.88 -5.27
CA ALA A 78 -15.51 -4.20 -5.13
C ALA A 78 -14.92 -4.41 -3.74
N VAL A 79 -14.17 -3.43 -3.23
CA VAL A 79 -13.61 -3.51 -1.88
C VAL A 79 -14.72 -3.57 -0.83
N ALA A 80 -15.73 -2.70 -0.93
CA ALA A 80 -16.88 -2.74 -0.02
C ALA A 80 -17.63 -4.09 -0.06
N ALA A 81 -17.66 -4.76 -1.22
CA ALA A 81 -18.26 -6.08 -1.40
C ALA A 81 -17.37 -7.24 -0.93
N GLY A 82 -16.09 -7.00 -0.63
CA GLY A 82 -15.20 -7.99 -0.01
C GLY A 82 -13.85 -8.14 -0.67
N THR A 83 -13.60 -7.61 -1.86
CA THR A 83 -12.29 -7.69 -2.52
C THR A 83 -11.21 -7.06 -1.63
N GLY A 84 -10.08 -7.74 -1.48
CA GLY A 84 -8.92 -7.19 -0.77
C GLY A 84 -8.28 -6.05 -1.55
N PHE A 85 -7.73 -5.05 -0.87
CA PHE A 85 -6.98 -3.96 -1.50
C PHE A 85 -5.65 -3.78 -0.77
N ALA A 86 -4.55 -3.90 -1.49
CA ALA A 86 -3.23 -3.90 -0.88
C ALA A 86 -2.20 -3.22 -1.76
N GLY A 87 -1.17 -2.64 -1.16
CA GLY A 87 -0.09 -2.02 -1.91
C GLY A 87 0.95 -1.42 -1.00
N TRP A 88 1.92 -0.72 -1.60
CA TRP A 88 3.02 -0.11 -0.88
C TRP A 88 3.38 1.28 -1.40
N HIS A 89 3.99 2.05 -0.51
CA HIS A 89 4.61 3.33 -0.76
C HIS A 89 3.72 4.29 -1.55
N GLY A 90 4.30 5.11 -2.43
CA GLY A 90 3.55 5.98 -3.32
C GLY A 90 2.62 5.22 -4.28
N GLY A 91 2.91 3.94 -4.52
CA GLY A 91 2.08 3.06 -5.34
C GLY A 91 0.65 2.90 -4.79
N ILE A 92 0.44 3.10 -3.50
CA ILE A 92 -0.90 3.08 -2.88
C ILE A 92 -1.25 4.40 -2.16
N VAL A 93 -0.32 5.02 -1.45
CA VAL A 93 -0.59 6.18 -0.57
C VAL A 93 -0.50 7.52 -1.31
N ASP A 94 0.34 7.57 -2.34
CA ASP A 94 0.56 8.78 -3.15
C ASP A 94 -0.21 8.77 -4.48
N SER A 95 -1.15 7.83 -4.64
CA SER A 95 -2.04 7.74 -5.80
C SER A 95 -3.16 8.77 -5.70
N PHE A 96 -3.54 9.36 -6.84
CA PHE A 96 -4.82 10.08 -6.99
C PHE A 96 -5.08 11.17 -5.94
N ARG A 97 -4.11 12.07 -5.73
CA ARG A 97 -4.09 13.05 -4.60
C ARG A 97 -5.33 13.94 -4.46
N ILE A 98 -6.12 14.12 -5.53
CA ILE A 98 -7.38 14.91 -5.52
C ILE A 98 -8.64 14.05 -5.39
N ALA A 99 -8.54 12.73 -5.48
CA ALA A 99 -9.66 11.80 -5.36
C ALA A 99 -9.94 11.49 -3.89
N THR A 100 -10.66 12.39 -3.21
CA THR A 100 -10.96 12.29 -1.77
C THR A 100 -11.58 10.95 -1.36
N ASP A 101 -12.39 10.37 -2.24
CA ASP A 101 -13.01 9.06 -2.07
C ASP A 101 -12.01 7.89 -2.06
N TYR A 102 -10.89 8.02 -2.79
CA TYR A 102 -9.77 7.08 -2.74
C TYR A 102 -8.97 7.25 -1.44
N LEU A 103 -8.66 8.50 -1.07
CA LEU A 103 -7.95 8.81 0.17
C LEU A 103 -8.73 8.28 1.40
N GLN A 104 -10.06 8.37 1.36
CA GLN A 104 -10.94 7.80 2.40
C GLN A 104 -10.90 6.26 2.44
N LEU A 105 -10.77 5.60 1.29
CA LEU A 105 -10.63 4.14 1.21
C LEU A 105 -9.29 3.67 1.80
N VAL A 106 -8.20 4.33 1.41
CA VAL A 106 -6.83 4.04 1.88
C VAL A 106 -6.65 4.40 3.35
N GLY A 107 -7.33 5.45 3.82
CA GLY A 107 -7.22 5.96 5.19
C GLY A 107 -6.00 6.84 5.43
N ALA A 108 -5.32 7.27 4.36
CA ALA A 108 -4.17 8.15 4.45
C ALA A 108 -4.06 9.06 3.23
N GLN A 109 -3.43 10.22 3.41
CA GLN A 109 -2.98 11.12 2.36
C GLN A 109 -1.49 11.41 2.55
N PHE A 110 -0.70 11.22 1.49
CA PHE A 110 0.67 11.70 1.45
C PHE A 110 0.70 13.25 1.55
N ALA A 111 1.38 13.77 2.57
CA ALA A 111 1.56 15.20 2.76
C ALA A 111 2.95 15.67 2.34
N ALA A 112 3.98 14.96 2.80
CA ALA A 112 5.37 15.30 2.56
C ALA A 112 6.30 14.12 2.88
N HIS A 113 7.58 14.30 2.55
CA HIS A 113 8.69 13.43 2.92
C HIS A 113 9.86 14.31 3.39
N PRO A 114 9.81 14.81 4.64
CA PRO A 114 10.79 15.76 5.14
C PRO A 114 12.21 15.17 5.21
N GLY A 115 13.21 16.02 5.02
CA GLY A 115 14.62 15.59 4.92
C GLY A 115 15.04 15.07 3.54
N GLY A 116 14.10 14.96 2.59
CA GLY A 116 14.35 14.60 1.19
C GLY A 116 14.27 13.10 0.92
N ALA A 117 14.81 12.68 -0.23
CA ALA A 117 14.48 11.38 -0.82
C ALA A 117 15.08 10.15 -0.08
N LEU A 118 16.21 10.27 0.63
CA LEU A 118 16.91 9.11 1.21
C LEU A 118 17.45 9.42 2.61
N VAL A 119 16.57 9.38 3.60
CA VAL A 119 16.90 9.62 5.02
C VAL A 119 16.94 8.30 5.79
N GLU A 120 17.90 8.18 6.71
CA GLU A 120 17.93 7.04 7.63
C GLU A 120 16.86 7.23 8.72
N HIS A 121 15.98 6.25 8.86
CA HIS A 121 14.90 6.30 9.84
C HIS A 121 14.50 4.89 10.29
N THR A 122 13.91 4.82 11.48
CA THR A 122 13.42 3.57 12.07
C THR A 122 11.94 3.37 11.77
N ILE A 123 11.60 2.14 11.41
CA ILE A 123 10.24 1.60 11.44
C ILE A 123 10.09 0.83 12.75
N ALA A 124 9.25 1.35 13.65
CA ALA A 124 8.97 0.75 14.94
C ALA A 124 7.71 -0.12 14.84
N ILE A 125 7.80 -1.40 15.23
CA ILE A 125 6.67 -2.32 15.25
C ILE A 125 5.86 -2.06 16.52
N THR A 126 4.59 -1.67 16.36
CA THR A 126 3.73 -1.21 17.46
C THR A 126 2.46 -2.02 17.63
N GLY A 127 2.06 -2.80 16.63
CA GLY A 127 0.87 -3.65 16.66
C GLY A 127 1.18 -5.12 16.95
N ASP A 128 0.14 -5.85 17.39
CA ASP A 128 0.13 -7.30 17.50
C ASP A 128 -0.80 -7.86 16.40
N HIS A 129 -0.21 -8.30 15.29
CA HIS A 129 -0.95 -8.75 14.13
C HIS A 129 -0.12 -9.77 13.32
N PRO A 130 -0.74 -10.79 12.67
CA PRO A 130 -0.02 -11.80 11.90
C PRO A 130 0.94 -11.26 10.83
N ILE A 131 0.66 -10.06 10.30
CA ILE A 131 1.54 -9.38 9.34
C ILE A 131 2.91 -9.07 9.95
N VAL A 132 2.95 -8.61 11.20
CA VAL A 132 4.17 -8.19 11.89
C VAL A 132 4.68 -9.20 12.93
N GLU A 133 4.06 -10.39 12.99
CA GLU A 133 4.43 -11.43 13.95
C GLU A 133 5.91 -11.83 13.83
N GLY A 134 6.62 -11.79 14.96
CA GLY A 134 8.05 -12.12 15.04
C GLY A 134 8.99 -11.08 14.42
N LEU A 135 8.48 -9.95 13.95
CA LEU A 135 9.31 -8.85 13.47
C LEU A 135 9.71 -7.92 14.62
N HIS A 136 10.90 -7.33 14.49
CA HIS A 136 11.42 -6.30 15.38
C HIS A 136 11.58 -5.00 14.61
N ASP A 137 11.79 -3.90 15.34
CA ASP A 137 12.13 -2.61 14.76
C ASP A 137 13.31 -2.74 13.80
N PHE A 138 13.25 -2.02 12.69
CA PHE A 138 14.29 -2.03 11.67
C PHE A 138 14.52 -0.64 11.10
N THR A 139 15.74 -0.42 10.61
CA THR A 139 16.15 0.85 10.02
C THR A 139 16.20 0.74 8.50
N LEU A 140 15.74 1.79 7.82
CA LEU A 140 15.80 1.95 6.37
C LEU A 140 16.49 3.27 6.03
N ARG A 141 17.12 3.34 4.85
CA ARG A 141 17.54 4.61 4.25
C ARG A 141 16.75 4.84 2.97
N SER A 142 15.60 5.48 3.12
CA SER A 142 14.58 5.64 2.08
C SER A 142 13.77 6.92 2.32
N GLU A 143 12.71 7.15 1.56
CA GLU A 143 11.76 8.22 1.81
C GLU A 143 10.98 7.96 3.10
N GLN A 144 10.91 8.96 3.99
CA GLN A 144 10.14 8.89 5.24
C GLN A 144 8.86 9.70 5.09
N TYR A 145 7.71 9.04 5.05
CA TYR A 145 6.43 9.70 4.77
C TYR A 145 5.82 10.39 5.99
N TRP A 146 5.49 11.67 5.82
CA TRP A 146 4.50 12.37 6.63
C TRP A 146 3.12 12.11 6.04
N LEU A 147 2.28 11.42 6.81
CA LEU A 147 0.93 11.03 6.38
C LEU A 147 -0.13 11.73 7.22
N LEU A 148 -1.19 12.22 6.55
CA LEU A 148 -2.44 12.60 7.22
C LEU A 148 -3.33 11.38 7.25
N THR A 149 -3.75 10.95 8.44
CA THR A 149 -4.54 9.71 8.62
C THR A 149 -5.74 9.93 9.53
N ASP A 150 -6.59 8.92 9.62
CA ASP A 150 -7.74 8.89 10.53
C ASP A 150 -7.66 7.69 11.51
N GLN A 151 -8.58 7.66 12.47
CA GLN A 151 -8.60 6.68 13.57
C GLN A 151 -9.10 5.28 13.16
N LEU A 152 -9.58 5.08 11.93
CA LEU A 152 -10.06 3.78 11.45
C LEU A 152 -8.92 2.87 10.98
N ASN A 153 -7.68 3.36 10.99
CA ASN A 153 -6.51 2.56 10.66
C ASN A 153 -6.03 1.80 11.90
N ASP A 154 -5.94 0.47 11.78
CA ASP A 154 -5.26 -0.39 12.73
C ASP A 154 -3.76 -0.34 12.42
N VAL A 155 -3.04 0.55 13.13
CA VAL A 155 -1.60 0.80 12.89
C VAL A 155 -0.76 -0.35 13.46
N LEU A 156 0.06 -0.94 12.60
CA LEU A 156 0.93 -2.08 12.92
C LEU A 156 2.39 -1.66 13.12
N ALA A 157 2.81 -0.59 12.46
CA ALA A 157 4.12 0.00 12.62
C ALA A 157 4.07 1.52 12.39
N THR A 158 5.00 2.24 13.00
CA THR A 158 5.11 3.70 12.90
C THR A 158 6.53 4.14 12.57
N THR A 159 6.68 5.37 12.12
CA THR A 159 7.98 6.05 12.05
C THR A 159 7.86 7.45 12.66
N THR A 160 8.94 7.95 13.26
CA THR A 160 8.95 9.29 13.88
C THR A 160 9.87 10.22 13.09
N ILE A 161 9.29 11.29 12.55
CA ILE A 161 9.99 12.37 11.86
C ILE A 161 10.36 13.42 12.90
N THR A 162 11.65 13.65 13.10
CA THR A 162 12.16 14.63 14.06
C THR A 162 12.55 15.91 13.32
N PRO A 163 12.07 17.11 13.72
CA PRO A 163 12.48 18.36 13.08
C PRO A 163 13.98 18.61 13.23
N GLY A 164 14.61 18.98 12.12
CA GLY A 164 15.94 19.56 12.08
C GLY A 164 15.93 21.06 12.41
N PRO A 165 17.12 21.71 12.47
CA PRO A 165 17.24 23.12 12.85
C PRO A 165 16.50 24.11 11.93
N ASP A 166 16.38 23.77 10.64
CA ASP A 166 15.82 24.63 9.60
C ASP A 166 14.37 24.25 9.24
N ASP A 167 13.81 23.26 9.91
CA ASP A 167 12.46 22.78 9.65
C ASP A 167 11.40 23.72 10.25
N PRO A 168 10.25 23.94 9.56
CA PRO A 168 9.24 24.89 10.00
C PRO A 168 8.30 24.37 11.10
N TRP A 169 8.52 23.16 11.63
CA TRP A 169 7.73 22.57 12.72
C TRP A 169 8.59 22.31 13.96
N HIS A 170 7.96 22.17 15.12
CA HIS A 170 8.65 22.31 16.42
C HIS A 170 8.78 21.02 17.24
N GLU A 171 8.03 19.97 16.91
CA GLU A 171 8.00 18.73 17.68
C GLU A 171 8.04 17.49 16.77
N PRO A 172 8.55 16.34 17.25
CA PRO A 172 8.53 15.12 16.46
C PRO A 172 7.11 14.71 16.08
N VAL A 173 6.94 14.26 14.84
CA VAL A 173 5.65 13.77 14.33
C VAL A 173 5.76 12.28 14.05
N THR A 174 4.86 11.51 14.65
CA THR A 174 4.76 10.07 14.40
C THR A 174 3.75 9.80 13.30
N SER A 175 4.22 9.22 12.20
CA SER A 175 3.38 8.76 11.08
C SER A 175 3.18 7.25 11.17
N PRO A 176 2.01 6.72 10.76
CA PRO A 176 1.89 5.29 10.51
C PRO A 176 2.78 4.89 9.33
N ALA A 177 3.47 3.77 9.49
CA ALA A 177 4.31 3.17 8.44
C ALA A 177 3.66 1.92 7.85
N VAL A 178 2.90 1.17 8.64
CA VAL A 178 2.15 0.00 8.17
C VAL A 178 0.82 0.00 8.88
N TRP A 179 -0.28 -0.17 8.15
CA TRP A 179 -1.60 -0.28 8.76
C TRP A 179 -2.51 -1.21 7.97
N THR A 180 -3.57 -1.63 8.65
CA THR A 180 -4.71 -2.27 8.03
C THR A 180 -5.98 -1.48 8.28
N ARG A 181 -7.01 -1.71 7.48
CA ARG A 181 -8.31 -1.07 7.61
C ARG A 181 -9.41 -1.98 7.07
N ARG A 182 -10.63 -1.83 7.60
CA ARG A 182 -11.83 -2.45 7.05
C ARG A 182 -12.63 -1.44 6.24
N TRP A 183 -13.11 -1.86 5.06
CA TRP A 183 -13.99 -1.05 4.23
C TRP A 183 -15.11 -1.93 3.67
N GLY A 184 -16.32 -1.78 4.20
CA GLY A 184 -17.37 -2.77 3.98
C GLY A 184 -16.92 -4.16 4.45
N ALA A 185 -17.03 -5.16 3.57
CA ALA A 185 -16.51 -6.51 3.82
C ALA A 185 -15.01 -6.66 3.49
N GLY A 186 -14.43 -5.70 2.76
CA GLY A 186 -13.05 -5.75 2.29
C GLY A 186 -12.02 -5.49 3.38
N ARG A 187 -10.81 -5.99 3.11
CA ARG A 187 -9.61 -5.75 3.92
C ARG A 187 -8.64 -4.91 3.11
N VAL A 188 -8.20 -3.80 3.70
CA VAL A 188 -7.21 -2.90 3.14
C VAL A 188 -5.90 -3.06 3.90
N PHE A 189 -4.80 -3.28 3.19
CA PHE A 189 -3.45 -3.33 3.74
C PHE A 189 -2.58 -2.26 3.07
N VAL A 190 -1.81 -1.53 3.87
CA VAL A 190 -0.89 -0.52 3.36
C VAL A 190 0.46 -0.64 4.06
N CYS A 191 1.52 -0.64 3.26
CA CYS A 191 2.91 -0.51 3.70
C CYS A 191 3.50 0.78 3.13
N ALA A 192 3.71 1.82 3.93
CA ALA A 192 4.31 3.07 3.44
C ALA A 192 5.80 2.95 3.04
N PRO A 193 6.64 2.10 3.66
CA PRO A 193 7.98 1.82 3.14
C PRO A 193 7.96 1.11 1.78
N GLY A 194 8.95 1.41 0.92
CA GLY A 194 9.12 0.74 -0.38
C GLY A 194 9.33 1.68 -1.56
N HIS A 195 10.19 2.70 -1.44
CA HIS A 195 10.48 3.68 -2.49
C HIS A 195 11.27 3.08 -3.65
N LEU A 196 12.35 2.40 -3.32
CA LEU A 196 13.23 1.74 -4.26
C LEU A 196 12.93 0.25 -4.32
N LEU A 197 13.26 -0.40 -5.45
CA LEU A 197 13.26 -1.86 -5.56
C LEU A 197 14.06 -2.52 -4.42
N ALA A 198 15.20 -1.94 -4.07
CA ALA A 198 16.05 -2.44 -2.98
C ALA A 198 15.37 -2.36 -1.60
N ASP A 199 14.44 -1.41 -1.39
CA ASP A 199 13.66 -1.35 -0.14
C ASP A 199 12.68 -2.52 -0.05
N LEU A 200 12.09 -2.91 -1.19
CA LEU A 200 11.15 -4.04 -1.29
C LEU A 200 11.84 -5.40 -1.08
N GLU A 201 13.17 -5.45 -1.24
CA GLU A 201 13.98 -6.64 -0.98
C GLU A 201 14.50 -6.72 0.47
N VAL A 202 14.38 -5.65 1.27
CA VAL A 202 14.73 -5.69 2.69
C VAL A 202 13.85 -6.74 3.38
N PRO A 203 14.43 -7.74 4.09
CA PRO A 203 13.65 -8.89 4.57
C PRO A 203 12.41 -8.54 5.39
N SER A 204 12.50 -7.54 6.27
CA SER A 204 11.35 -7.09 7.08
C SER A 204 10.26 -6.45 6.21
N VAL A 205 10.64 -5.58 5.26
CA VAL A 205 9.69 -4.92 4.35
C VAL A 205 9.01 -5.95 3.46
N ARG A 206 9.81 -6.82 2.84
CA ARG A 206 9.32 -7.90 1.98
C ARG A 206 8.32 -8.80 2.72
N THR A 207 8.68 -9.24 3.93
CA THR A 207 7.83 -10.08 4.78
C THR A 207 6.50 -9.39 5.12
N ILE A 208 6.56 -8.10 5.47
CA ILE A 208 5.35 -7.30 5.77
C ILE A 208 4.44 -7.23 4.55
N ILE A 209 4.98 -6.92 3.37
CA ILE A 209 4.19 -6.81 2.13
C ILE A 209 3.59 -8.17 1.78
N GLU A 210 4.40 -9.22 1.70
CA GLU A 210 3.95 -10.58 1.38
C GLU A 210 2.83 -11.06 2.31
N ARG A 211 2.98 -10.91 3.63
CA ARG A 211 1.93 -11.26 4.60
C ARG A 211 0.71 -10.35 4.48
N GLY A 212 0.91 -9.06 4.21
CA GLY A 212 -0.17 -8.10 4.01
C GLY A 212 -1.03 -8.41 2.79
N LEU A 213 -0.41 -8.79 1.67
CA LEU A 213 -1.10 -9.24 0.45
C LEU A 213 -1.98 -10.47 0.75
N LEU A 214 -1.43 -11.47 1.42
CA LEU A 214 -2.17 -12.69 1.78
C LEU A 214 -3.31 -12.39 2.77
N TRP A 215 -3.07 -11.52 3.75
CA TRP A 215 -4.08 -11.14 4.74
C TRP A 215 -5.22 -10.33 4.10
N ALA A 216 -4.93 -9.42 3.17
CA ALA A 216 -5.94 -8.57 2.54
C ALA A 216 -6.85 -9.34 1.59
N SER A 217 -6.32 -10.36 0.88
CA SER A 217 -7.12 -11.22 -0.01
C SER A 217 -8.32 -11.80 0.73
N ARG A 218 -9.49 -11.80 0.10
CA ARG A 218 -10.73 -12.31 0.71
C ARG A 218 -10.70 -13.81 0.99
#